data_AF-A0AAN7ZZI7-F1
#
_entry.id   AF-A0AAN7ZZI7-F1
#
_cell.length_a   1.000
_cell.length_b   1.000
_cell.length_c   1.000
_cell.angle_alpha   90.00
_cell.angle_beta   90.00
_cell.angle_gamma   90.00
#
_symmetry.space_group_name_H-M   'P 1'
#
loop_
_entity.id
_entity.type
_entity.pdbx_description
1 polymer ?
#
loop_
_entity_poly.entity_id
_entity_poly.type
_entity_poly.pdbx_seq_one_letter_code
_entity_poly.pdbx_strand_id
1 'polypeptide(L)'
;MFRFTAAALVAVLFAPDVLGTQLFVSHYTGKIYTLNYEASSSGNGTLSIESSASGCGKMPAWLALDPKTSTALYCFDESYGSGVVSSFDVTGAELNQTGQAKTAGGDVHGWLYGGSDGQSFVSTAE
;
A
#
# COMPACT_ATOMS: atom_id res chain seq x y z
N MET A 1 14.20 6.78 50.07
CA MET A 1 14.08 6.03 48.80
C MET A 1 12.96 6.65 47.99
N PHE A 2 13.26 7.58 47.08
CA PHE A 2 12.26 8.35 46.32
C PHE A 2 12.17 7.85 44.88
N ARG A 3 11.01 7.26 44.56
CA ARG A 3 10.21 7.33 43.33
C ARG A 3 10.92 7.65 42.00
N PHE A 4 11.08 6.63 41.16
CA PHE A 4 11.50 6.74 39.75
C PHE A 4 10.37 6.51 38.72
N THR A 5 9.09 6.58 39.12
CA THR A 5 7.97 6.24 38.22
C THR A 5 7.39 7.41 37.41
N ALA A 6 7.75 8.66 37.71
CA ALA A 6 7.13 9.84 37.05
C ALA A 6 7.76 10.21 35.69
N ALA A 7 9.03 9.87 35.44
CA ALA A 7 9.75 10.32 34.25
C ALA A 7 9.31 9.60 32.96
N ALA A 8 8.84 8.35 33.06
CA ALA A 8 8.43 7.56 31.90
C ALA A 8 7.14 8.06 31.24
N LEU A 9 6.24 8.71 32.00
CA LEU A 9 4.94 9.18 31.48
C LEU A 9 5.10 10.46 30.63
N VAL A 10 6.12 11.27 30.90
CA VAL A 10 6.36 12.55 30.20
C VAL A 10 6.96 12.34 28.81
N ALA A 11 7.73 11.27 28.59
CA ALA A 11 8.35 10.99 27.30
C ALA A 11 7.36 10.57 26.20
N VAL A 12 6.22 9.97 26.57
CA VAL A 12 5.18 9.55 25.61
C VAL A 12 4.39 10.74 25.06
N LEU A 13 4.30 11.84 25.82
CA LEU A 13 3.56 13.05 25.43
C LEU A 13 4.28 13.92 24.39
N PHE A 14 5.56 13.62 24.09
CA PHE A 14 6.35 14.30 23.07
C PHE A 14 6.71 13.39 21.90
N ALA A 15 6.08 12.23 21.78
CA ALA A 15 6.19 11.46 20.55
C ALA A 15 5.60 12.32 19.41
N PRO A 16 6.39 12.71 18.40
CA PRO A 16 5.81 13.36 17.24
C PRO A 16 4.86 12.36 16.58
N ASP A 17 3.57 12.70 16.49
CA ASP A 17 2.68 12.06 15.55
C ASP A 17 3.21 12.38 14.15
N VAL A 18 4.01 11.48 13.60
CA VAL A 18 4.43 11.56 12.20
C VAL A 18 3.20 11.22 11.37
N LEU A 19 2.44 12.24 10.98
CA LEU A 19 1.46 12.17 9.91
C LEU A 19 2.23 12.06 8.57
N GLY A 20 2.88 10.91 8.37
CA GLY A 20 3.55 10.57 7.13
C GLY A 20 2.52 10.06 6.12
N THR A 21 2.46 10.69 4.94
CA THR A 21 1.68 10.17 3.82
C THR A 21 2.56 9.18 3.06
N GLN A 22 2.25 7.89 3.15
CA GLN A 22 2.85 6.88 2.28
C GLN A 22 2.13 6.87 0.94
N LEU A 23 2.90 6.88 -0.15
CA LEU A 23 2.38 6.78 -1.51
C LEU A 23 2.80 5.44 -2.11
N PHE A 24 1.86 4.72 -2.70
CA PHE A 24 2.14 3.47 -3.42
C PHE A 24 2.11 3.72 -4.92
N VAL A 25 3.12 3.24 -5.64
CA VAL A 25 3.28 3.48 -7.08
C VAL A 25 3.61 2.17 -7.80
N SER A 26 2.84 1.84 -8.83
CA SER A 26 3.12 0.74 -9.74
C SER A 26 4.07 1.18 -10.86
N HIS A 27 4.88 0.26 -11.36
CA HIS A 27 5.76 0.50 -12.51
C HIS A 27 5.88 -0.75 -13.37
N TYR A 28 5.99 -0.57 -14.69
CA TYR A 28 6.04 -1.65 -15.70
C TYR A 28 7.37 -2.44 -15.69
N THR A 29 8.15 -2.31 -14.63
CA THR A 29 9.26 -3.21 -14.29
C THR A 29 8.80 -4.42 -13.46
N GLY A 30 7.49 -4.55 -13.21
CA GLY A 30 6.92 -5.56 -12.31
C GLY A 30 7.05 -5.22 -10.84
N LYS A 31 7.32 -3.94 -10.54
CA LYS A 31 7.60 -3.44 -9.19
C LYS A 31 6.48 -2.53 -8.71
N ILE A 32 6.21 -2.61 -7.41
CA ILE A 32 5.45 -1.63 -6.64
C ILE A 32 6.43 -0.94 -5.72
N TYR A 33 6.35 0.38 -5.61
CA TYR A 33 7.20 1.19 -4.74
C TYR A 33 6.35 1.82 -3.65
N THR A 34 6.88 1.85 -2.44
CA THR A 34 6.42 2.75 -1.38
C THR A 34 7.31 3.98 -1.43
N LEU A 35 6.69 5.15 -1.53
CA LEU A 35 7.38 6.44 -1.54
C LEU A 35 7.04 7.21 -0.27
N ASN A 36 8.06 7.86 0.29
CA ASN A 36 7.90 8.86 1.34
C ASN A 36 7.79 10.25 0.71
N TYR A 37 6.89 11.09 1.25
CA TYR A 37 6.76 12.48 0.86
C TYR A 37 7.24 13.40 1.98
N GLU A 38 8.27 14.18 1.69
CA GLU A 38 8.80 15.19 2.61
C GLU A 38 8.40 16.59 2.14
N ALA A 39 7.46 17.19 2.88
CA ALA A 39 7.00 18.55 2.61
C ALA A 39 8.08 19.58 3.00
N SER A 40 8.29 20.57 2.14
CA SER A 40 9.10 21.76 2.44
C SER A 40 8.22 22.88 2.97
N SER A 41 8.75 23.67 3.91
CA SER A 41 8.11 24.90 4.40
C SER A 41 7.84 25.95 3.31
N SER A 42 8.45 25.81 2.13
CA SER A 42 8.26 26.66 0.96
C SER A 42 7.09 26.25 0.05
N GLY A 43 6.36 25.19 0.39
CA GLY A 43 5.22 24.67 -0.41
C GLY A 43 5.62 23.68 -1.50
N ASN A 44 6.92 23.41 -1.69
CA ASN A 44 7.42 22.30 -2.49
C ASN A 44 7.54 21.02 -1.64
N GLY A 45 7.87 19.88 -2.25
CA GLY A 45 8.24 18.68 -1.49
C GLY A 45 9.04 17.70 -2.33
N THR A 46 9.67 16.74 -1.66
CA THR A 46 10.49 15.71 -2.29
C THR A 46 9.86 14.34 -2.10
N LEU A 47 9.92 13.51 -3.14
CA LEU A 47 9.56 12.10 -3.09
C LEU A 47 10.84 11.26 -3.08
N SER A 48 10.92 10.31 -2.17
CA SER A 48 11.99 9.33 -2.10
C SER A 48 11.39 7.92 -2.08
N ILE A 49 12.07 6.97 -2.74
CA ILE A 49 11.70 5.56 -2.66
C ILE A 49 12.10 5.05 -1.27
N GLU A 50 11.12 4.57 -0.51
CA GLU A 50 11.33 3.95 0.79
C GLU A 50 11.60 2.45 0.63
N SER A 51 10.73 1.75 -0.12
CA SER A 51 10.85 0.32 -0.35
C SER A 51 10.26 -0.07 -1.71
N SER A 52 10.51 -1.32 -2.13
CA SER A 52 9.91 -1.89 -3.34
C SER A 52 9.55 -3.35 -3.15
N ALA A 53 8.43 -3.77 -3.72
CA ALA A 53 8.02 -5.17 -3.79
C ALA A 53 7.80 -5.60 -5.24
N SER A 54 7.85 -6.91 -5.45
CA SER A 54 7.49 -7.57 -6.71
C SER A 54 6.31 -8.51 -6.48
N GLY A 55 5.79 -9.09 -7.55
CA GLY A 55 4.76 -10.12 -7.47
C GLY A 55 3.37 -9.66 -7.92
N CYS A 56 3.26 -8.50 -8.53
CA CYS A 56 2.08 -8.09 -9.29
C CYS A 56 2.32 -8.20 -10.81
N GLY A 57 2.80 -9.36 -11.26
CA GLY A 57 3.08 -9.57 -12.68
C GLY A 57 4.19 -8.68 -13.24
N LYS A 58 4.12 -8.39 -14.55
CA LYS A 58 5.18 -7.69 -15.30
C LYS A 58 4.81 -6.25 -15.61
N MET A 59 3.53 -5.98 -15.81
CA MET A 59 2.95 -4.69 -16.15
C MET A 59 1.89 -4.28 -15.09
N PRO A 60 2.27 -4.05 -13.81
CA PRO A 60 1.39 -3.44 -12.84
C PRO A 60 0.77 -2.14 -13.37
N ALA A 61 -0.53 -2.11 -13.61
CA ALA A 61 -1.25 -0.97 -14.21
C ALA A 61 -2.06 -0.17 -13.19
N TRP A 62 -2.61 -0.85 -12.18
CA TRP A 62 -3.47 -0.21 -11.19
C TRP A 62 -3.20 -0.67 -9.77
N LEU A 63 -3.42 0.24 -8.82
CA LEU A 63 -3.34 -0.02 -7.39
C LEU A 63 -4.63 0.46 -6.71
N ALA A 64 -5.21 -0.37 -5.85
CA ALA A 64 -6.37 -0.02 -5.04
C ALA A 64 -6.09 -0.34 -3.56
N LEU A 65 -6.02 0.68 -2.72
CA LEU A 65 -5.95 0.51 -1.27
C LEU A 65 -7.36 0.22 -0.75
N ASP A 66 -7.52 -0.78 0.13
CA ASP A 66 -8.79 -1.05 0.77
C ASP A 66 -9.25 0.16 1.58
N PRO A 67 -10.35 0.83 1.20
CA PRO A 67 -10.79 2.05 1.86
C PRO A 67 -11.38 1.82 3.26
N LYS A 68 -11.68 0.55 3.63
CA LYS A 68 -12.25 0.23 4.96
C LYS A 68 -11.15 0.07 6.00
N THR A 69 -10.05 -0.58 5.64
CA THR A 69 -8.98 -0.94 6.57
C THR A 69 -7.73 -0.11 6.37
N SER A 70 -7.45 0.33 5.14
CA SER A 70 -6.17 0.92 4.71
C SER A 70 -4.96 0.04 5.01
N THR A 71 -5.15 -1.27 5.21
CA THR A 71 -4.06 -2.23 5.52
C THR A 71 -3.75 -3.17 4.36
N ALA A 72 -4.64 -3.26 3.37
CA ALA A 72 -4.49 -4.13 2.21
C ALA A 72 -4.44 -3.31 0.92
N LEU A 73 -3.38 -3.51 0.12
CA LEU A 73 -3.21 -2.93 -1.21
C LEU A 73 -3.40 -4.01 -2.27
N TYR A 74 -4.28 -3.77 -3.22
CA TYR A 74 -4.51 -4.64 -4.37
C TYR A 74 -3.81 -4.06 -5.58
N CYS A 75 -3.16 -4.92 -6.35
CA CYS A 75 -2.46 -4.55 -7.55
C CYS A 75 -2.95 -5.40 -8.73
N PHE A 76 -3.15 -4.74 -9.86
CA PHE A 76 -3.71 -5.31 -11.08
C PHE A 76 -2.69 -5.20 -12.21
N ASP A 77 -2.43 -6.32 -12.87
CA ASP A 77 -1.41 -6.46 -13.90
C ASP A 77 -2.04 -6.54 -15.29
N GLU A 78 -1.62 -5.66 -16.20
CA GLU A 78 -2.15 -5.60 -17.57
C GLU A 78 -1.38 -6.49 -18.57
N SER A 79 -0.63 -7.49 -18.09
CA SER A 79 0.14 -8.36 -18.97
C SER A 79 -0.76 -9.01 -20.03
N TYR A 80 -0.35 -8.90 -21.30
CA TYR A 80 -1.10 -9.45 -22.43
C TYR A 80 -1.42 -10.95 -22.25
N GLY A 81 -2.70 -11.29 -22.39
CA GLY A 81 -3.21 -12.66 -22.45
C GLY A 81 -3.51 -13.32 -21.11
N SER A 82 -2.75 -13.04 -20.06
CA SER A 82 -3.08 -13.45 -18.67
C SER A 82 -2.23 -12.65 -17.68
N GLY A 83 -2.89 -11.78 -16.94
CA GLY A 83 -2.31 -11.05 -15.82
C GLY A 83 -2.49 -11.75 -14.49
N VAL A 84 -2.26 -10.97 -13.42
CA VAL A 84 -2.54 -11.36 -12.04
C VAL A 84 -3.16 -10.19 -11.27
N VAL A 85 -4.02 -10.52 -10.31
CA VAL A 85 -4.32 -9.62 -9.20
C VAL A 85 -3.58 -10.12 -7.98
N SER A 86 -2.81 -9.24 -7.34
CA SER A 86 -2.08 -9.54 -6.11
C SER A 86 -2.53 -8.62 -4.98
N SER A 87 -2.54 -9.14 -3.77
CA SER A 87 -2.80 -8.36 -2.55
C SER A 87 -1.54 -8.28 -1.69
N PHE A 88 -1.35 -7.14 -1.04
CA PHE A 88 -0.21 -6.84 -0.17
C PHE A 88 -0.68 -6.27 1.16
N ASP A 89 -0.04 -6.64 2.25
CA ASP A 89 -0.14 -5.94 3.54
C ASP A 89 0.77 -4.71 3.51
N VAL A 90 0.23 -3.57 3.95
CA VAL A 90 0.93 -2.27 3.95
C VAL A 90 1.18 -1.70 5.35
N THR A 91 1.00 -2.52 6.39
CA THR A 91 1.14 -2.08 7.79
C THR A 91 2.61 -2.05 8.25
N GLY A 92 3.49 -2.75 7.55
CA GLY A 92 4.93 -2.76 7.78
C GLY A 92 5.69 -1.73 6.94
N ALA A 93 7.02 -1.69 7.13
CA ALA A 93 7.92 -0.84 6.33
C ALA A 93 8.09 -1.33 4.87
N GLU A 94 7.82 -2.60 4.62
CA GLU A 94 7.85 -3.21 3.29
C GLU A 94 6.48 -3.81 2.96
N LEU A 95 6.12 -3.78 1.68
CA LEU A 95 4.90 -4.43 1.18
C LEU A 95 5.08 -5.95 1.21
N ASN A 96 4.23 -6.63 1.97
CA ASN A 96 4.26 -8.10 2.05
C ASN A 96 3.11 -8.71 1.26
N GLN A 97 3.40 -9.52 0.24
CA GLN A 97 2.36 -10.14 -0.57
C GLN A 97 1.55 -11.16 0.26
N THR A 98 0.23 -10.97 0.32
CA THR A 98 -0.69 -11.83 1.08
C THR A 98 -1.45 -12.80 0.19
N GLY A 99 -1.56 -12.53 -1.11
CA GLY A 99 -2.30 -13.36 -2.04
C GLY A 99 -2.03 -12.99 -3.49
N GLN A 100 -2.37 -13.91 -4.39
CA GLN A 100 -2.33 -13.70 -5.84
C GLN A 100 -3.33 -14.65 -6.52
N ALA A 101 -4.02 -14.13 -7.54
CA ALA A 101 -4.85 -14.90 -8.43
C ALA A 101 -4.54 -14.53 -9.88
N LYS A 102 -4.61 -15.52 -10.78
CA LYS A 102 -4.52 -15.26 -12.23
C LYS A 102 -5.81 -14.64 -12.73
N THR A 103 -5.68 -13.75 -13.71
CA THR A 103 -6.82 -13.18 -14.43
C THR A 103 -6.90 -13.69 -15.86
N ALA A 104 -8.06 -13.46 -16.48
CA ALA A 104 -8.37 -13.91 -17.82
C ALA A 104 -7.74 -13.03 -18.89
N GLY A 105 -7.49 -11.74 -18.60
CA GLY A 105 -6.86 -10.79 -19.50
C GLY A 105 -5.89 -9.83 -18.81
N GLY A 106 -5.72 -8.65 -19.39
CA GLY A 106 -4.81 -7.61 -18.92
C GLY A 106 -5.58 -6.53 -18.18
N ASP A 107 -5.69 -6.66 -16.86
CA ASP A 107 -6.52 -5.78 -16.05
C ASP A 107 -5.87 -4.40 -15.90
N VAL A 108 -6.44 -3.40 -16.57
CA VAL A 108 -5.97 -2.01 -16.53
C VAL A 108 -6.51 -1.23 -15.33
N HIS A 109 -7.56 -1.75 -14.69
CA HIS A 109 -8.16 -1.17 -13.49
C HIS A 109 -8.85 -2.26 -12.67
N GLY A 110 -8.99 -2.02 -11.36
CA GLY A 110 -9.85 -2.84 -10.53
C GLY A 110 -10.28 -2.16 -9.25
N TRP A 111 -11.33 -2.70 -8.64
CA TRP A 111 -11.91 -2.16 -7.41
C TRP A 111 -12.50 -3.25 -6.53
N LEU A 112 -12.55 -2.96 -5.23
CA LEU A 112 -13.10 -3.85 -4.22
C LEU A 112 -14.61 -3.61 -4.09
N TYR A 113 -15.37 -4.68 -4.21
CA TYR A 113 -16.82 -4.69 -4.00
C TYR A 113 -17.17 -5.68 -2.90
N GLY A 114 -18.26 -5.44 -2.18
CA GLY A 114 -18.70 -6.31 -1.09
C GLY A 114 -18.84 -5.60 0.25
N GLY A 115 -19.48 -6.28 1.20
CA GLY A 115 -20.17 -5.65 2.31
C GLY A 115 -20.01 -6.38 3.65
N SER A 116 -20.83 -6.00 4.61
CA SER A 116 -20.90 -6.59 5.97
C SER A 116 -21.52 -7.99 6.00
N ASP A 117 -21.95 -8.51 4.85
CA ASP A 117 -22.51 -9.85 4.68
C ASP A 117 -21.44 -10.95 4.57
N GLY A 118 -20.15 -10.57 4.67
CA GLY A 118 -19.02 -11.51 4.64
C GLY A 118 -18.59 -11.92 3.24
N GLN A 119 -19.18 -11.33 2.19
CA GLN A 119 -18.77 -11.56 0.81
C GLN A 119 -17.99 -10.35 0.29
N SER A 120 -16.79 -10.63 -0.21
CA SER A 120 -15.91 -9.64 -0.82
C SER A 120 -15.50 -10.12 -2.20
N PHE A 121 -15.55 -9.20 -3.16
CA PHE A 121 -15.26 -9.44 -4.57
C PHE A 121 -14.25 -8.40 -5.03
N VAL A 122 -13.47 -8.79 -6.03
CA VAL A 122 -12.65 -7.89 -6.80
C VAL A 122 -13.24 -7.83 -8.19
N SER A 123 -13.58 -6.63 -8.67
CA SER A 123 -13.96 -6.42 -10.07
C SER A 123 -12.76 -5.89 -10.81
N THR A 124 -12.57 -6.37 -12.03
CA THR A 124 -11.53 -5.88 -12.92
C THR A 124 -12.13 -5.29 -14.19
N ALA A 125 -11.35 -4.46 -14.87
CA ALA A 125 -11.62 -3.98 -16.21
C ALA A 125 -10.39 -4.29 -17.07
N GLU A 126 -10.63 -4.93 -18.21
CA GLU A 126 -9.65 -5.40 -19.19
C GLU A 126 -9.83 -4.66 -20.53
#